data_AF-A0A1V6EDV3-F1
#
_entry.id   AF-A0A1V6EDV3-F1
#
_cell.length_a   1.000
_cell.length_b   1.000
_cell.length_c   1.000
_cell.angle_alpha   90.00
_cell.angle_beta   90.00
_cell.angle_gamma   90.00
#
_symmetry.space_group_name_H-M   'P 1'
#
loop_
_entity.id
_entity.type
_entity.pdbx_description
1 polymer ?
#
loop_
_entity_poly.entity_id
_entity_poly.type
_entity_poly.pdbx_seq_one_letter_code
_entity_poly.pdbx_strand_id
1 'polypeptide(L)'
;MQISAIILLVLLGRMSAWIMIVIFIKDFILIAGGLLIKFIYKITVTSRWFGKISALYLNAVLAAGILFSLNKNIIDILMIIAVVMQIITLIGYTTLSLKKIKEISKEKRAA
;
A
#
# COMPACT_ATOMS: atom_id res chain seq x y z
N MET A 1 4.71 -11.21 -3.25
CA MET A 1 4.12 -11.54 -4.57
C MET A 1 4.00 -10.35 -5.51
N GLN A 2 3.46 -9.19 -5.10
CA GLN A 2 3.28 -8.03 -5.99
C GLN A 2 4.59 -7.41 -6.52
N ILE A 3 5.62 -7.35 -5.69
CA ILE A 3 6.94 -6.79 -6.03
C ILE A 3 7.53 -7.46 -7.28
N SER A 4 7.44 -8.80 -7.38
CA SER A 4 7.96 -9.55 -8.52
C SER A 4 7.25 -9.20 -9.84
N ALA A 5 5.93 -9.00 -9.80
CA ALA A 5 5.14 -8.62 -10.98
C ALA A 5 5.44 -7.19 -11.43
N ILE A 6 5.64 -6.27 -10.48
CA ILE A 6 6.06 -4.88 -10.75
C ILE A 6 7.43 -4.86 -11.41
N ILE A 7 8.40 -5.61 -10.89
CA ILE A 7 9.75 -5.72 -11.47
C ILE A 7 9.67 -6.28 -12.89
N LEU A 8 8.87 -7.32 -13.13
CA LEU A 8 8.69 -7.92 -14.45
C LEU A 8 8.16 -6.88 -15.47
N LEU A 9 7.16 -6.08 -15.10
CA LEU A 9 6.60 -5.05 -15.99
C LEU A 9 7.59 -3.91 -16.30
N VAL A 10 8.46 -3.56 -15.36
CA VAL A 10 9.54 -2.58 -15.59
C VAL A 10 10.60 -3.16 -16.52
N LEU A 11 11.04 -4.41 -16.31
CA LEU A 11 12.02 -5.07 -17.17
C LEU A 11 11.51 -5.28 -18.61
N LEU A 12 10.20 -5.51 -18.77
CA LEU A 12 9.53 -5.58 -20.07
C LEU A 12 9.35 -4.20 -20.74
N GLY A 13 9.75 -3.10 -20.10
CA GLY A 13 9.58 -1.73 -20.60
C GLY A 13 8.13 -1.26 -20.65
N ARG A 14 7.20 -2.03 -20.06
CA ARG A 14 5.73 -1.80 -20.11
C ARG A 14 5.23 -0.86 -19.03
N MET A 15 6.07 -0.55 -18.05
CA MET A 15 5.73 0.34 -16.95
C MET A 15 6.92 1.26 -16.63
N SER A 16 6.62 2.49 -16.26
CA SER A 16 7.64 3.46 -15.86
C SER A 16 8.28 3.11 -14.51
N ALA A 17 9.61 3.14 -14.45
CA ALA A 17 10.38 2.77 -13.26
C ALA A 17 10.09 3.66 -12.03
N TRP A 18 9.64 4.90 -12.23
CA TRP A 18 9.29 5.80 -11.13
C TRP A 18 8.11 5.26 -10.29
N ILE A 19 7.14 4.57 -10.92
CA ILE A 19 5.98 3.97 -10.25
C ILE A 19 6.44 2.86 -9.29
N MET A 20 7.42 2.06 -9.72
CA MET A 20 8.02 1.02 -8.88
C MET A 20 8.64 1.62 -7.62
N ILE A 21 9.40 2.71 -7.76
CA ILE A 21 10.04 3.39 -6.63
C ILE A 21 9.00 3.88 -5.62
N VAL A 22 7.92 4.50 -6.08
CA VAL A 22 6.85 5.01 -5.19
C VAL A 22 6.16 3.87 -4.42
N ILE A 23 5.84 2.76 -5.09
CA ILE A 23 5.21 1.60 -4.43
C ILE A 23 6.15 1.00 -3.40
N PHE A 24 7.44 0.86 -3.72
CA PHE A 24 8.45 0.37 -2.79
C PHE A 24 8.57 1.24 -1.54
N ILE A 25 8.66 2.56 -1.71
CA ILE A 25 8.72 3.51 -0.59
C ILE A 25 7.47 3.38 0.29
N LYS A 26 6.29 3.33 -0.33
CA LYS A 26 5.02 3.18 0.41
C LYS A 26 4.94 1.86 1.19
N ASP A 27 5.36 0.74 0.60
CA ASP A 27 5.38 -0.55 1.29
C ASP A 27 6.40 -0.56 2.43
N PHE A 28 7.56 0.08 2.23
CA PHE A 28 8.55 0.25 3.29
C PHE A 28 7.99 1.06 4.47
N ILE A 29 7.30 2.17 4.21
CA ILE A 29 6.65 2.98 5.24
C ILE A 29 5.59 2.17 5.99
N LEU A 30 4.78 1.38 5.28
CA LEU A 30 3.74 0.56 5.90
C LEU A 30 4.31 -0.54 6.79
N ILE A 31 5.38 -1.21 6.35
CA ILE A 31 6.09 -2.22 7.14
C ILE A 31 6.74 -1.56 8.35
N ALA A 32 7.52 -0.49 8.16
CA ALA A 32 8.22 0.21 9.23
C ALA A 32 7.24 0.79 10.27
N GLY A 33 6.18 1.45 9.81
CA GLY A 33 5.12 2.00 10.67
C GLY A 33 4.38 0.91 11.43
N GLY A 34 4.01 -0.18 10.76
CA GLY A 34 3.38 -1.34 11.40
C GLY A 34 4.28 -2.00 12.46
N LEU A 35 5.59 -2.11 12.18
CA LEU A 35 6.57 -2.65 13.11
C LEU A 35 6.71 -1.75 14.35
N LEU A 36 6.86 -0.43 14.16
CA LEU A 36 6.98 0.55 15.24
C LEU A 36 5.77 0.51 16.18
N ILE A 37 4.54 0.48 15.62
CA ILE A 37 3.31 0.41 16.43
C ILE A 37 3.25 -0.90 17.21
N LYS A 38 3.64 -2.02 16.59
CA LYS A 38 3.64 -3.33 17.24
C LYS A 38 4.69 -3.42 18.36
N PHE A 39 5.89 -2.89 18.14
CA PHE A 39 6.96 -2.92 19.14
C PHE A 39 6.67 -2.01 20.33
N ILE A 40 6.15 -0.81 20.09
CA ILE A 40 5.94 0.20 21.15
C ILE A 40 4.66 -0.06 21.93
N TYR A 41 3.56 -0.44 21.26
CA TYR A 41 2.25 -0.53 21.88
C TYR A 41 1.69 -1.95 21.97
N LYS A 42 2.36 -2.98 21.39
CA LYS A 42 1.83 -4.36 21.25
C LYS A 42 0.44 -4.44 20.60
N ILE A 43 0.04 -3.44 19.83
CA ILE A 43 -1.25 -3.38 19.16
C ILE A 43 -1.13 -3.98 17.77
N THR A 44 -2.00 -4.93 17.44
CA THR A 44 -2.24 -5.36 16.06
C THR A 44 -3.35 -4.49 15.46
N VAL A 45 -3.01 -3.66 14.49
CA VAL A 45 -4.00 -2.83 13.78
C VAL A 45 -4.75 -3.77 12.82
N THR A 46 -6.05 -3.94 13.05
CA THR A 46 -6.89 -4.83 12.24
C THR A 46 -7.01 -4.31 10.81
N SER A 47 -6.74 -5.19 9.84
CA SER A 47 -6.91 -4.91 8.41
C SER A 47 -8.36 -4.50 8.13
N ARG A 48 -8.55 -3.30 7.57
CA ARG A 48 -9.86 -2.89 7.05
C ARG A 48 -10.03 -3.37 5.61
N TRP A 49 -11.29 -3.52 5.21
CA TRP A 49 -11.69 -3.88 3.85
C TRP A 49 -11.17 -2.90 2.80
N PHE A 50 -11.03 -1.62 3.15
CA PHE A 50 -10.53 -0.58 2.24
C PHE A 50 -9.13 -0.90 1.70
N GLY A 51 -8.22 -1.38 2.57
CA GLY A 51 -6.89 -1.77 2.13
C GLY A 51 -6.87 -3.04 1.27
N LYS A 52 -7.83 -3.95 1.47
CA LYS A 52 -7.99 -5.13 0.61
C LYS A 52 -8.45 -4.75 -0.79
N ILE A 53 -9.39 -3.80 -0.90
CA ILE A 53 -9.90 -3.31 -2.20
C ILE A 53 -8.78 -2.62 -2.99
N SER A 54 -8.00 -1.76 -2.34
CA SER A 54 -6.87 -1.11 -3.01
C SER A 54 -5.79 -2.10 -3.47
N ALA A 55 -5.49 -3.11 -2.65
CA ALA A 55 -4.55 -4.17 -3.03
C ALA A 55 -5.08 -5.04 -4.18
N LEU A 56 -6.38 -5.33 -4.20
CA LEU A 56 -7.04 -6.06 -5.27
C LEU A 56 -7.02 -5.28 -6.59
N TYR A 57 -7.28 -3.97 -6.54
CA TYR A 57 -7.17 -3.10 -7.71
C TYR A 57 -5.75 -3.11 -8.28
N LEU A 58 -4.72 -2.96 -7.44
CA LEU A 58 -3.32 -3.05 -7.90
C LEU A 58 -3.03 -4.41 -8.56
N ASN A 59 -3.45 -5.51 -7.94
CA ASN A 59 -3.27 -6.84 -8.52
C ASN A 59 -3.98 -7.00 -9.88
N ALA A 60 -5.18 -6.46 -10.01
CA ALA A 60 -5.94 -6.50 -11.26
C ALA A 60 -5.23 -5.73 -12.38
N VAL A 61 -4.70 -4.54 -12.08
CA VAL A 61 -3.92 -3.74 -13.05
C VAL A 61 -2.64 -4.47 -13.46
N LEU A 62 -1.91 -5.06 -12.51
CA LEU A 62 -0.69 -5.83 -12.80
C LEU A 62 -1.00 -7.05 -13.67
N ALA A 63 -2.06 -7.80 -13.33
CA ALA A 63 -2.51 -8.95 -14.12
C ALA A 63 -2.92 -8.53 -15.54
N ALA A 64 -3.64 -7.41 -15.67
CA ALA A 64 -4.05 -6.89 -16.96
C ALA A 64 -2.84 -6.48 -17.83
N GLY A 65 -1.84 -5.82 -17.23
CA GLY A 65 -0.61 -5.43 -17.94
C GLY A 65 0.23 -6.61 -18.41
N ILE A 66 0.20 -7.72 -17.68
CA ILE A 66 0.91 -8.96 -18.05
C ILE A 66 0.12 -9.74 -19.12
N LEU A 67 -1.17 -10.00 -18.91
CA LEU A 67 -1.97 -10.89 -19.74
C LEU A 67 -2.39 -10.26 -21.08
N PHE A 68 -2.75 -8.98 -21.09
CA PHE A 68 -3.32 -8.34 -22.28
C PHE A 68 -2.31 -7.48 -23.05
N SER A 69 -1.05 -7.43 -22.62
CA SER A 69 0.02 -6.64 -23.27
C SER A 69 -0.42 -5.23 -23.63
N LEU A 70 -1.10 -4.56 -22.69
CA LEU A 70 -1.67 -3.23 -22.87
C LEU A 70 -0.56 -2.20 -23.17
N ASN A 71 -0.95 -1.14 -23.88
CA ASN A 71 -0.06 -0.02 -24.18
C ASN A 71 0.49 0.58 -22.87
N LYS A 72 1.79 0.88 -22.85
CA LYS A 72 2.51 1.48 -21.72
C LYS A 72 1.78 2.69 -21.13
N ASN A 73 1.25 3.58 -21.96
CA ASN A 73 0.55 4.77 -21.48
C ASN A 73 -0.73 4.42 -20.68
N ILE A 74 -1.45 3.38 -21.11
CA ILE A 74 -2.67 2.91 -20.43
C ILE A 74 -2.30 2.27 -19.09
N ILE A 75 -1.25 1.43 -19.07
CA ILE A 75 -0.76 0.81 -17.84
C ILE A 75 -0.29 1.88 -16.86
N ASP A 76 0.50 2.86 -17.30
CA ASP A 76 1.00 3.92 -16.43
C ASP A 76 -0.16 4.73 -15.82
N ILE A 77 -1.20 5.07 -16.58
CA ILE A 77 -2.40 5.77 -16.04
C ILE A 77 -3.12 4.91 -14.99
N LEU A 78 -3.37 3.64 -15.29
CA LEU A 78 -4.03 2.72 -14.35
C LEU A 78 -3.21 2.53 -13.07
N MET A 79 -1.89 2.46 -13.22
CA MET A 79 -0.96 2.34 -12.09
C MET A 79 -0.90 3.61 -11.25
N ILE A 80 -0.98 4.80 -11.85
CA ILE A 80 -1.10 6.07 -11.11
C ILE A 80 -2.36 6.05 -10.23
N ILE A 81 -3.50 5.64 -10.78
CA ILE A 81 -4.75 5.52 -10.01
C ILE A 81 -4.58 4.52 -8.86
N ALA A 82 -3.95 3.37 -9.13
CA ALA A 82 -3.69 2.36 -8.11
C ALA A 82 -2.79 2.90 -6.99
N VAL A 83 -1.75 3.67 -7.33
CA VAL A 83 -0.85 4.32 -6.37
C VAL A 83 -1.61 5.32 -5.50
N VAL A 84 -2.46 6.16 -6.08
CA VAL A 84 -3.28 7.13 -5.33
C VAL A 84 -4.17 6.42 -4.32
N MET A 85 -4.87 5.35 -4.73
CA MET A 85 -5.69 4.55 -3.81
C MET A 85 -4.86 3.92 -2.68
N GLN A 86 -3.64 3.49 -2.97
CA GLN A 86 -2.74 2.95 -1.95
C GLN A 86 -2.23 4.00 -0.96
N ILE A 87 -1.97 5.22 -1.42
CA ILE A 87 -1.59 6.34 -0.55
C ILE A 87 -2.77 6.70 0.38
N ILE A 88 -3.98 6.80 -0.15
CA ILE A 88 -5.20 7.05 0.66
C ILE A 88 -5.35 5.96 1.72
N THR A 89 -5.13 4.70 1.34
CA THR A 89 -5.16 3.56 2.26
C THR A 89 -4.10 3.67 3.36
N LEU A 90 -2.87 4.08 3.02
CA LEU A 90 -1.77 4.30 3.97
C LEU A 90 -2.14 5.37 5.00
N ILE A 91 -2.69 6.50 4.54
CA ILE A 91 -3.16 7.59 5.42
C ILE A 91 -4.29 7.08 6.33
N GLY A 92 -5.24 6.32 5.77
CA GLY A 92 -6.31 5.68 6.52
C GLY A 92 -5.79 4.76 7.63
N TYR A 93 -4.81 3.90 7.35
CA TYR A 93 -4.21 3.04 8.36
C TYR A 93 -3.44 3.84 9.42
N THR A 94 -2.73 4.90 9.02
CA THR A 94 -1.96 5.75 9.93
C THR A 94 -2.89 6.46 10.91
N THR A 95 -3.95 7.11 10.42
CA THR A 95 -4.94 7.80 11.26
C THR A 95 -5.66 6.84 12.21
N LEU A 96 -6.01 5.64 11.77
CA LEU A 96 -6.58 4.59 12.61
C LEU A 96 -5.63 4.16 13.74
N SER A 97 -4.36 3.98 13.39
CA SER A 97 -3.33 3.61 14.35
C SER A 97 -3.15 4.69 15.41
N LEU A 98 -3.10 5.96 14.98
CA LEU A 98 -3.02 7.12 15.89
C LEU A 98 -4.24 7.22 16.81
N LYS A 99 -5.45 6.97 16.29
CA LYS A 99 -6.67 6.99 17.10
C LYS A 99 -6.65 5.90 18.18
N LYS A 100 -6.26 4.67 17.83
CA LYS A 100 -6.09 3.57 18.82
C LYS A 100 -5.03 3.89 19.87
N ILE A 101 -3.90 4.46 19.47
CA ILE A 101 -2.84 4.89 20.40
C ILE A 101 -3.38 5.95 21.38
N LYS A 102 -4.16 6.91 20.89
CA LYS A 102 -4.77 7.97 21.72
C LYS A 102 -5.78 7.41 22.71
N GLU A 103 -6.59 6.43 22.33
CA GLU A 103 -7.54 5.75 23.23
C GLU A 103 -6.79 5.03 24.37
N ILE A 104 -5.76 4.24 24.05
CA ILE A 104 -4.96 3.50 25.05
C ILE A 104 -4.19 4.43 25.98
N SER A 105 -3.62 5.52 25.45
CA SER A 105 -2.96 6.54 26.28
C SER A 105 -3.92 7.23 27.25
N LYS A 106 -5.21 7.34 26.90
CA LYS A 106 -6.22 7.96 27.75
C LYS A 106 -6.67 7.00 28.85
N GLU A 107 -6.81 5.72 28.53
CA GLU A 107 -7.12 4.65 29.49
C GLU A 107 -6.01 4.50 30.55
N LYS A 108 -4.74 4.51 30.13
CA LYS A 108 -3.58 4.48 31.05
C LYS A 108 -3.43 5.71 31.97
N ARG A 109 -4.07 6.83 31.65
CA ARG A 109 -4.07 8.06 32.49
C ARG A 109 -5.28 8.14 33.42
N ALA A 110 -6.30 7.31 33.19
CA ALA A 110 -7.53 7.26 33.97
C ALA A 110 -7.54 6.15 35.02
N ALA A 111 -6.61 5.19 34.91
CA ALA A 111 -6.27 4.19 35.92
C ALA A 111 -5.10 4.68 36.80
#